data_AF-A0AB36BIK7-F1
#
_entry.id   AF-A0AB36BIK7-F1
#
_cell.length_a   1.000
_cell.length_b   1.000
_cell.length_c   1.000
_cell.angle_alpha   90.00
_cell.angle_beta   90.00
_cell.angle_gamma   90.00
#
_symmetry.space_group_name_H-M   'P 1'
#
loop_
_entity.id
_entity.type
_entity.pdbx_description
1 polymer ?
#
loop_
_entity_poly.entity_id
_entity_poly.type
_entity_poly.pdbx_seq_one_letter_code
_entity_poly.pdbx_strand_id
1 'polypeptide(L)' 'MTVQQTKQNQVETIEEQREKEQYIAIIDMCIGLTDNEAKELRCMELRKVAFKYKLVLTEKTDEMLG' A
#
# COMPACT_ATOMS: atom_id res chain seq x y z
N MET A 1 -18.50 8.60 31.12
CA MET A 1 -17.56 7.78 30.33
C MET A 1 -17.32 8.50 29.01
N THR A 2 -16.22 9.25 28.90
CA THR A 2 -15.96 10.09 27.72
C THR A 2 -14.86 9.43 26.92
N VAL A 3 -15.24 8.74 25.84
CA VAL A 3 -14.30 8.08 24.93
C VAL A 3 -13.74 9.16 24.02
N GLN A 4 -12.57 9.69 24.35
CA GLN A 4 -11.81 10.57 23.47
C GLN A 4 -11.24 9.69 22.34
N GLN A 5 -11.95 9.64 21.22
CA GLN A 5 -11.39 9.17 19.95
C GLN A 5 -10.41 10.24 19.44
N THR A 6 -9.18 10.17 19.93
CA THR A 6 -8.08 10.96 19.42
C THR A 6 -7.81 10.46 18.01
N LYS A 7 -8.18 11.27 17.01
CA LYS A 7 -7.77 11.12 15.61
C LYS A 7 -6.26 10.93 15.58
N GLN A 8 -5.81 9.70 15.36
CA GLN A 8 -4.41 9.38 15.13
C GLN A 8 -4.04 9.90 13.75
N ASN A 9 -3.68 11.18 13.69
CA ASN A 9 -2.95 11.73 12.56
C ASN A 9 -1.50 11.27 12.71
N GLN A 10 -1.24 9.99 12.42
CA GLN A 10 0.11 9.45 12.34
C GLN A 10 0.80 10.18 11.19
N VAL A 11 1.73 11.08 11.52
CA VAL A 11 2.62 11.67 10.53
C VAL A 11 3.54 10.53 10.09
N GLU A 12 3.28 9.94 8.92
CA GLU A 12 4.16 8.95 8.31
C GLU A 12 5.58 9.53 8.27
N THR A 13 6.55 8.75 8.75
CA THR A 13 7.95 9.16 8.66
C THR A 13 8.40 9.22 7.20
N ILE A 14 9.45 10.01 6.90
CA ILE A 14 9.99 10.15 5.54
C ILE A 14 10.37 8.78 4.95
N GLU A 15 10.82 7.86 5.79
CA GLU A 15 11.15 6.49 5.39
C GLU A 15 9.92 5.67 5.02
N GLU A 16 8.84 5.75 5.81
CA GLU A 16 7.57 5.08 5.52
C GLU A 16 6.95 5.58 4.21
N GLN A 17 7.02 6.89 3.93
CA GLN A 17 6.53 7.44 2.67
C GLN A 17 7.32 6.89 1.48
N ARG A 18 8.65 6.78 1.60
CA ARG A 18 9.52 6.22 0.55
C ARG A 18 9.21 4.74 0.31
N GLU A 19 9.03 3.97 1.37
CA GLU A 19 8.68 2.55 1.29
C GLU A 19 7.28 2.37 0.67
N LYS A 20 6.32 3.22 1.02
CA LYS A 20 4.98 3.21 0.42
C LYS A 20 5.02 3.47 -1.08
N GLU A 21 5.77 4.47 -1.53
CA GLU A 21 5.93 4.77 -2.95
C GLU A 21 6.60 3.62 -3.70
N GLN A 22 7.59 2.95 -3.09
CA GLN A 22 8.18 1.74 -3.68
C GLN A 22 7.17 0.62 -3.85
N TYR A 23 6.34 0.33 -2.84
CA TYR A 23 5.30 -0.68 -2.97
C TYR A 23 4.29 -0.34 -4.06
N ILE A 24 3.86 0.92 -4.15
CA ILE A 24 2.92 1.37 -5.18
C ILE A 24 3.54 1.21 -6.57
N ALA A 25 4.81 1.57 -6.75
CA ALA A 25 5.52 1.40 -8.02
C ALA A 25 5.63 -0.07 -8.44
N ILE A 26 5.87 -0.99 -7.50
CA ILE A 26 5.95 -2.42 -7.81
C ILE A 26 4.56 -2.98 -8.12
N ILE A 27 3.53 -2.56 -7.38
CA ILE A 27 2.14 -2.95 -7.66
C ILE A 27 1.76 -2.47 -9.07
N ASP A 28 2.03 -1.20 -9.40
CA ASP A 28 1.81 -0.65 -10.74
C ASP A 28 2.52 -1.44 -11.83
N MET A 29 3.80 -1.76 -11.62
CA MET A 29 4.56 -2.59 -12.55
C MET A 29 4.00 -4.01 -12.71
N CYS A 30 3.38 -4.58 -11.68
CA CYS A 30 2.89 -5.96 -11.72
C CYS A 30 1.49 -6.10 -12.31
N ILE A 31 0.56 -5.22 -11.95
CA ILE A 31 -0.86 -5.33 -12.34
C ILE A 31 -1.36 -4.16 -13.18
N GLY A 32 -0.58 -3.08 -13.30
CA GLY A 32 -0.99 -1.83 -13.96
C GLY A 32 -2.06 -1.10 -13.14
N LEU A 33 -1.68 -0.02 -12.46
CA LEU A 33 -2.61 0.80 -11.70
C LEU A 33 -3.13 1.96 -12.53
N THR A 34 -4.41 2.27 -12.37
CA THR A 34 -4.96 3.54 -12.85
C THR A 34 -4.57 4.70 -11.93
N ASP A 35 -4.61 5.93 -12.42
CA ASP A 35 -4.30 7.14 -11.63
C ASP A 35 -5.13 7.24 -10.33
N ASN A 36 -6.38 6.76 -10.38
CA ASN A 36 -7.26 6.73 -9.21
C ASN A 36 -6.79 5.71 -8.18
N GLU A 37 -6.44 4.49 -8.60
CA GLU A 37 -5.96 3.45 -7.69
C GLU A 37 -4.61 3.82 -7.07
N ALA A 38 -3.71 4.41 -7.85
CA ALA A 38 -2.44 4.93 -7.35
C ALA A 38 -2.66 6.05 -6.31
N LYS A 39 -3.65 6.93 -6.51
CA LYS A 39 -4.05 7.92 -5.50
C LYS A 39 -4.62 7.27 -4.24
N GLU A 40 -5.51 6.29 -4.39
CA GLU A 40 -6.08 5.58 -3.26
C GLU A 40 -5.01 4.87 -2.43
N LEU A 41 -4.06 4.20 -3.07
CA LEU A 41 -2.93 3.57 -2.40
C LEU A 41 -2.04 4.58 -1.65
N ARG A 42 -1.84 5.78 -2.21
CA ARG A 42 -1.11 6.86 -1.51
C ARG A 42 -1.88 7.41 -0.31
N CYS A 43 -3.21 7.40 -0.35
CA CYS A 43 -4.07 7.79 0.77
C CYS A 43 -4.27 6.66 1.80
N MET A 44 -3.90 5.41 1.48
CA MET A 44 -3.93 4.29 2.41
C MET A 44 -2.73 4.29 3.36
N GLU A 45 -2.93 3.67 4.52
CA GLU A 45 -1.86 3.37 5.47
C GLU A 45 -0.85 2.38 4.87
N LEU A 46 0.43 2.58 5.14
CA LEU A 46 1.54 1.74 4.67
C LEU A 46 1.27 0.24 4.85
N ARG A 47 0.72 -0.17 6.00
CA ARG A 47 0.41 -1.57 6.29
C ARG A 47 -0.55 -2.20 5.25
N LYS A 48 -1.54 -1.44 4.77
CA LYS A 48 -2.49 -1.90 3.76
C LYS A 48 -1.85 -1.99 2.38
N VAL A 49 -1.00 -1.01 2.05
CA VAL A 49 -0.22 -1.01 0.80
C VAL A 49 0.75 -2.21 0.78
N ALA A 50 1.47 -2.45 1.88
CA ALA A 50 2.37 -3.59 2.03
C ALA A 50 1.65 -4.94 1.90
N PHE A 51 0.42 -5.05 2.41
CA PHE A 51 -0.40 -6.25 2.24
C PHE A 51 -0.77 -6.48 0.77
N LYS A 52 -1.25 -5.44 0.07
CA LYS A 52 -1.55 -5.51 -1.37
C LYS A 52 -0.31 -5.87 -2.19
N TYR A 53 0.84 -5.28 -1.87
CA TYR A 53 2.11 -5.62 -2.49
C TYR A 53 2.44 -7.10 -2.35
N LYS A 54 2.34 -7.68 -1.14
CA LYS A 54 2.57 -9.12 -0.93
C LYS A 54 1.58 -10.00 -1.69
N LEU A 55 0.31 -9.60 -1.77
CA LEU A 55 -0.71 -10.32 -2.53
C LEU A 55 -0.32 -10.38 -4.01
N VAL A 56 -0.02 -9.23 -4.60
CA VAL A 56 0.38 -9.11 -6.01
C VAL A 56 1.63 -9.93 -6.33
N LEU A 57 2.62 -9.93 -5.44
CA LEU A 57 3.79 -10.79 -5.60
C LEU A 57 3.45 -12.27 -5.51
N THR A 58 2.54 -12.65 -4.61
CA THR A 58 2.13 -14.04 -4.42
C THR A 58 1.36 -14.56 -5.64
N GLU A 59 0.40 -13.78 -6.15
CA GLU A 59 -0.38 -14.13 -7.35
C GLU A 59 0.51 -14.28 -8.58
N LYS A 60 1.48 -13.37 -8.77
CA LYS A 60 2.46 -13.49 -9.87
C LYS A 60 3.38 -14.72 -9.73
N THR A 61 3.64 -15.16 -8.50
CA THR A 61 4.44 -16.36 -8.25
C THR A 61 3.61 -17.63 -8.52
N ASP A 62 2.33 -17.61 -8.19
CA ASP A 62 1.38 -18.71 -8.46
C ASP A 62 1.18 -18.90 -9.98
N GLU A 63 1.05 -17.81 -10.74
CA GLU A 63 0.96 -17.84 -12.21
C GLU A 63 2.23 -18.39 -12.90
N MET A 64 3.41 -18.29 -12.27
CA MET A 64 4.66 -18.85 -12.81
C MET A 64 4.93 -20.29 -12.39
N LEU A 65 4.23 -20.81 -11.38
CA LEU A 65 4.38 -22.18 -10.88
C LEU A 65 3.33 -23.15 -11.46
N GLY A 66 2.36 -22.64 -12.23
CA GLY A 66 1.35 -23.42 -12.97
C GLY A 66 1.83 -23.96 -14.30
#